data_AF-A0A523R422-F1
#
_entry.id   AF-A0A523R422-F1
#
_cell.length_a   1.000
_cell.length_b   1.000
_cell.length_c   1.000
_cell.angle_alpha   90.00
_cell.angle_beta   90.00
_cell.angle_gamma   90.00
#
_symmetry.space_group_name_H-M   'P 1'
#
loop_
_entity.id
_entity.type
_entity.pdbx_description
1 polymer ?
#
loop_
_entity_poly.entity_id
_entity_poly.type
_entity_poly.pdbx_seq_one_letter_code
_entity_poly.pdbx_strand_id
1 'polypeptide(L)'
;MSGGYVICELASVKENFPEFQRMMESLHTSLISKASADWAPKTFGGMAPNSSQFGETTIIPALFRGDAQTAAASGQLISWNQYLGTTGHRTILTGANTGNIYEDYLIGLAGFAFLDKSINISEIKFQISDRKIGRINVEEAMAYENPAIIFEDGLILSEETGFSLYAYVLSRGDIRLCPIGFQLNRVPNKLMTTNTGAALT
;
A
#
# COMPACT_ATOMS: atom_id res chain seq x y z
N MET A 1 -13.11 3.73 14.27
CA MET A 1 -11.92 4.56 14.00
C MET A 1 -12.41 5.90 13.50
N SER A 2 -12.23 6.95 14.29
CA SER A 2 -12.28 8.33 13.80
C SER A 2 -10.87 8.66 13.32
N GLY A 3 -10.47 8.13 12.17
CA GLY A 3 -9.10 8.29 11.68
C GLY A 3 -8.94 9.63 10.97
N GLY A 4 -8.05 10.49 11.48
CA GLY A 4 -7.51 11.62 10.75
C GLY A 4 -6.37 11.20 9.81
N TYR A 5 -5.81 12.19 9.12
CA TYR A 5 -4.64 12.03 8.27
C TYR A 5 -3.75 13.27 8.40
N VAL A 6 -2.45 13.08 8.18
CA VAL A 6 -1.46 14.16 8.18
C VAL A 6 -0.76 14.19 6.83
N ILE A 7 -0.71 15.36 6.20
CA ILE A 7 0.09 15.61 5.00
C ILE A 7 1.39 16.29 5.46
N CYS A 8 2.52 15.73 5.08
CA CYS A 8 3.83 16.23 5.50
C CYS A 8 4.93 15.84 4.49
N GLU A 9 6.09 16.48 4.58
CA GLU A 9 7.26 16.11 3.77
C GLU A 9 7.84 14.77 4.24
N LEU A 10 8.10 13.84 3.32
CA LEU A 10 8.57 12.48 3.62
C LEU A 10 9.87 12.48 4.43
N ALA A 11 10.77 13.43 4.19
CA ALA A 11 12.00 13.58 4.97
C ALA A 11 11.71 13.89 6.45
N SER A 12 10.71 14.73 6.71
CA SER A 12 10.32 15.13 8.07
C SER A 12 9.67 13.99 8.85
N VAL A 13 8.93 13.09 8.17
CA VAL A 13 8.30 11.91 8.77
C VAL A 13 9.33 10.98 9.41
N LYS A 14 10.48 10.78 8.77
CA LYS A 14 11.51 9.85 9.23
C LYS A 14 12.38 10.43 10.36
N GLU A 15 12.56 11.74 10.41
CA GLU A 15 13.47 12.38 11.36
C GLU A 15 12.78 12.84 12.65
N ASN A 16 11.51 13.28 12.60
CA ASN A 16 10.96 14.14 13.67
C ASN A 16 9.61 13.72 14.27
N PHE A 17 9.03 12.56 13.92
CA PHE A 17 7.70 12.16 14.40
C PHE A 17 7.71 10.88 15.27
N PRO A 18 7.84 11.02 16.60
CA PRO A 18 7.70 9.89 17.54
C PRO A 18 6.36 9.17 17.44
N GLU A 19 5.29 9.89 17.10
CA GLU A 19 3.95 9.32 16.90
C GLU A 19 3.89 8.41 15.67
N PHE A 20 4.59 8.77 14.60
CA PHE A 20 4.70 7.93 13.41
C PHE A 20 5.44 6.62 13.71
N GLN A 21 6.53 6.69 14.47
CA GLN A 21 7.25 5.48 14.91
C GLN A 21 6.35 4.57 15.74
N ARG A 22 5.62 5.12 16.72
CA ARG A 22 4.67 4.35 17.54
C ARG A 22 3.54 3.73 16.72
N MET A 23 3.01 4.47 15.74
CA MET A 23 1.99 3.95 14.84
C MET A 23 2.53 2.80 14.00
N MET A 24 3.74 2.92 13.44
CA MET A 24 4.39 1.86 12.68
C MET A 24 4.67 0.62 13.55
N GLU A 25 5.16 0.78 14.78
CA GLU A 25 5.37 -0.31 15.73
C GLU A 25 4.05 -1.01 16.13
N SER A 26 2.99 -0.22 16.36
CA SER A 26 1.66 -0.73 16.67
C SER A 26 1.06 -1.49 15.49
N LEU A 27 1.20 -0.95 14.27
CA LEU A 27 0.75 -1.59 13.03
C LEU A 27 1.51 -2.90 12.80
N HIS A 28 2.83 -2.90 12.99
CA HIS A 28 3.68 -4.08 12.86
C HIS A 28 3.28 -5.18 13.84
N THR A 29 3.12 -4.84 15.12
CA THR A 29 2.69 -5.77 16.18
C THR A 29 1.30 -6.36 15.87
N SER A 30 0.37 -5.50 15.46
CA SER A 30 -0.99 -5.91 15.11
C SER A 30 -1.01 -6.83 13.89
N LEU A 31 -0.18 -6.53 12.89
CA LEU A 31 -0.05 -7.32 11.66
C LEU A 31 0.52 -8.72 11.96
N ILE A 32 1.58 -8.81 12.78
CA ILE A 32 2.17 -10.09 13.22
C ILE A 32 1.18 -10.90 14.05
N SER A 33 0.46 -10.26 14.98
CA SER A 33 -0.53 -10.93 15.81
C SER A 33 -1.64 -11.53 14.95
N LYS A 34 -2.11 -10.78 13.93
CA LYS A 34 -3.12 -11.27 12.99
C LYS A 34 -2.59 -12.41 12.14
N ALA A 35 -1.40 -12.26 11.55
CA ALA A 35 -0.76 -13.31 10.76
C ALA A 35 -0.54 -14.60 11.57
N SER A 36 -0.16 -14.47 12.84
CA SER A 36 0.06 -15.63 13.72
C SER A 36 -1.25 -16.37 14.04
N ALA A 37 -2.38 -15.66 14.12
CA ALA A 37 -3.70 -16.25 14.30
C ALA A 37 -4.20 -16.91 13.01
N ASP A 38 -4.11 -16.22 11.88
CA ASP A 38 -4.65 -16.67 10.59
C ASP A 38 -3.80 -17.80 9.97
N TRP A 39 -2.48 -17.82 10.21
CA TRP A 39 -1.54 -18.77 9.61
C TRP A 39 -1.01 -19.83 10.58
N ALA A 40 -1.66 -20.01 11.73
CA ALA A 40 -1.30 -21.05 12.69
C ALA A 40 -1.16 -22.42 11.98
N PRO A 41 -0.11 -23.21 12.27
CA PRO A 41 0.86 -23.06 13.37
C PRO A 41 2.14 -22.27 13.01
N LYS A 42 2.17 -21.51 11.91
CA LYS A 42 3.38 -20.77 11.50
C LYS A 42 3.73 -19.66 12.48
N THR A 43 5.03 -19.39 12.64
CA THR A 43 5.55 -18.31 13.49
C THR A 43 6.28 -17.25 12.68
N PHE A 44 6.52 -16.09 13.28
CA PHE A 44 7.24 -15.00 12.62
C PHE A 44 8.72 -15.34 12.43
N GLY A 45 9.22 -15.22 11.20
CA GLY A 45 10.61 -15.50 10.82
C GLY A 45 11.39 -14.29 10.30
N GLY A 46 10.82 -13.08 10.31
CA GLY A 46 11.49 -11.87 9.84
C GLY A 46 11.80 -11.88 8.34
N MET A 47 12.94 -11.34 7.93
CA MET A 47 13.30 -11.18 6.50
C MET A 47 13.72 -12.48 5.81
N ALA A 48 14.16 -13.49 6.58
CA ALA A 48 14.63 -14.78 6.06
C ALA A 48 13.93 -15.97 6.76
N PRO A 49 12.61 -16.11 6.59
CA PRO A 49 11.84 -17.17 7.24
C PRO A 49 12.17 -18.56 6.67
N ASN A 50 12.09 -19.58 7.52
CA ASN A 50 12.09 -20.97 7.07
C ASN A 50 10.68 -21.46 6.66
N SER A 51 10.55 -22.71 6.22
CA SER A 51 9.27 -23.26 5.73
C SER A 51 8.14 -23.30 6.76
N SER A 52 8.44 -23.35 8.06
CA SER A 52 7.46 -23.30 9.16
C SER A 52 7.19 -21.87 9.66
N GLN A 53 7.82 -20.87 9.05
CA GLN A 53 7.65 -19.46 9.39
C GLN A 53 6.99 -18.67 8.27
N PHE A 54 6.48 -17.50 8.61
CA PHE A 54 6.11 -16.44 7.67
C PHE A 54 7.09 -15.29 7.77
N GLY A 55 7.32 -14.58 6.66
CA GLY A 55 8.33 -13.52 6.60
C GLY A 55 7.75 -12.14 6.42
N GLU A 56 8.63 -11.13 6.51
CA GLU A 56 8.32 -9.72 6.34
C GLU A 56 9.20 -9.04 5.28
N THR A 57 8.57 -8.26 4.42
CA THR A 57 9.21 -7.44 3.39
C THR A 57 8.50 -6.09 3.27
N THR A 58 9.09 -5.18 2.50
CA THR A 58 8.40 -4.00 2.00
C THR A 58 7.27 -4.39 1.05
N ILE A 59 6.25 -3.54 0.97
CA ILE A 59 5.12 -3.72 0.07
C ILE A 59 5.62 -3.75 -1.37
N ILE A 60 5.30 -4.82 -2.12
CA ILE A 60 5.72 -4.95 -3.50
C ILE A 60 4.66 -4.43 -4.49
N PRO A 61 5.07 -3.82 -5.62
CA PRO A 61 4.13 -3.34 -6.64
C PRO A 61 3.24 -4.44 -7.20
N ALA A 62 3.77 -5.67 -7.36
CA ALA A 62 3.09 -6.77 -8.01
C ALA A 62 1.82 -7.26 -7.29
N LEU A 63 1.60 -6.88 -6.02
CA LEU A 63 0.32 -7.12 -5.33
C LEU A 63 -0.81 -6.19 -5.79
N PHE A 64 -0.49 -5.20 -6.62
CA PHE A 64 -1.41 -4.19 -7.08
C PHE A 64 -1.45 -4.10 -8.61
N ARG A 65 -2.55 -3.55 -9.11
CA ARG A 65 -2.72 -3.09 -10.49
C ARG A 65 -2.84 -1.57 -10.52
N GLY A 66 -2.41 -0.97 -11.64
CA GLY A 66 -2.23 0.47 -11.81
C GLY A 66 -3.41 1.24 -12.42
N ASP A 67 -3.09 2.36 -13.07
CA ASP A 67 -4.05 3.27 -13.68
C ASP A 67 -5.01 2.58 -14.65
N ALA A 68 -6.30 2.67 -14.34
CA ALA A 68 -7.37 2.34 -15.25
C ALA A 68 -8.66 3.06 -14.86
N GLN A 69 -9.63 3.06 -15.79
CA GLN A 69 -10.98 3.52 -15.48
C GLN A 69 -11.74 2.52 -14.58
N THR A 70 -11.40 1.23 -14.66
CA THR A 70 -11.97 0.15 -13.86
C THR A 70 -10.89 -0.83 -13.43
N ALA A 71 -11.08 -1.52 -12.31
CA ALA A 71 -10.11 -2.52 -11.83
C ALA A 71 -9.82 -3.62 -12.87
N ALA A 72 -10.82 -4.04 -13.64
CA ALA A 72 -10.67 -5.05 -14.69
C ALA A 72 -9.74 -4.62 -15.84
N ALA A 73 -9.62 -3.31 -16.10
CA ALA A 73 -8.79 -2.76 -17.17
C ALA A 73 -7.37 -2.37 -16.73
N SER A 74 -7.04 -2.53 -15.44
CA SER A 74 -5.73 -2.18 -14.88
C SER A 74 -4.71 -3.30 -15.05
N GLY A 75 -3.52 -2.97 -15.55
CA GLY A 75 -2.38 -3.90 -15.64
C GLY A 75 -1.68 -4.07 -14.29
N GLN A 76 -1.11 -5.24 -14.04
CA GLN A 76 -0.33 -5.50 -12.83
C GLN A 76 0.93 -4.64 -12.81
N LEU A 77 1.25 -4.07 -11.64
CA LEU A 77 2.40 -3.20 -11.49
C LEU A 77 3.70 -4.00 -11.34
N ILE A 78 4.72 -3.60 -12.09
CA ILE A 78 6.10 -4.06 -11.93
C ILE A 78 6.94 -3.07 -11.11
N SER A 79 6.51 -1.82 -11.03
CA SER A 79 7.14 -0.74 -10.28
C SER A 79 6.08 0.24 -9.78
N TRP A 80 6.44 1.12 -8.85
CA TRP A 80 5.55 2.20 -8.38
C TRP A 80 5.41 3.36 -9.38
N ASN A 81 6.16 3.33 -10.50
CA ASN A 81 6.03 4.31 -11.56
C ASN A 81 4.89 3.92 -12.51
N GLN A 82 3.97 4.85 -12.74
CA GLN A 82 2.81 4.67 -13.61
C GLN A 82 2.60 5.91 -14.49
N TYR A 83 2.19 5.72 -15.74
CA TYR A 83 1.77 6.81 -16.61
C TYR A 83 0.25 6.99 -16.55
N LEU A 84 -0.21 8.17 -16.15
CA LEU A 84 -1.61 8.56 -16.15
C LEU A 84 -2.00 9.08 -17.54
N GLY A 85 -2.58 8.22 -18.37
CA GLY A 85 -2.89 8.54 -19.76
C GLY A 85 -4.18 9.34 -19.96
N THR A 86 -5.04 9.43 -18.95
CA THR A 86 -6.36 10.08 -19.04
C THR A 86 -6.68 10.85 -17.77
N THR A 87 -7.33 12.01 -17.92
CA THR A 87 -7.77 12.87 -16.81
C THR A 87 -9.13 12.44 -16.25
N GLY A 88 -9.50 12.96 -15.08
CA GLY A 88 -10.76 12.68 -14.39
C GLY A 88 -10.64 11.57 -13.34
N HIS A 89 -11.76 10.94 -13.00
CA HIS A 89 -11.79 9.87 -11.99
C HIS A 89 -11.12 8.60 -12.51
N ARG A 90 -10.07 8.16 -11.82
CA ARG A 90 -9.28 6.98 -12.14
C ARG A 90 -9.15 6.07 -10.93
N THR A 91 -8.97 4.79 -11.18
CA THR A 91 -8.46 3.84 -10.18
C THR A 91 -6.96 3.76 -10.39
N ILE A 92 -6.17 4.20 -9.41
CA ILE A 92 -4.71 4.32 -9.54
C ILE A 92 -3.96 3.18 -8.84
N LEU A 93 -4.59 2.53 -7.84
CA LEU A 93 -4.13 1.28 -7.25
C LEU A 93 -5.34 0.40 -6.93
N THR A 94 -5.27 -0.88 -7.25
CA THR A 94 -6.26 -1.88 -6.86
C THR A 94 -5.58 -3.22 -6.61
N GLY A 95 -6.19 -4.13 -5.85
CA GLY A 95 -5.62 -5.46 -5.62
C GLY A 95 -5.42 -6.25 -6.92
N ALA A 96 -4.31 -6.96 -7.05
CA ALA A 96 -3.95 -7.66 -8.29
C ALA A 96 -4.82 -8.88 -8.62
N ASN A 97 -5.42 -9.52 -7.61
CA ASN A 97 -6.34 -10.64 -7.77
C ASN A 97 -7.78 -10.15 -8.01
N THR A 98 -8.05 -9.62 -9.20
CA THR A 98 -9.39 -9.12 -9.60
C THR A 98 -9.93 -8.03 -8.64
N GLY A 99 -9.05 -7.18 -8.11
CA GLY A 99 -9.39 -6.15 -7.12
C GLY A 99 -9.09 -6.53 -5.67
N ASN A 100 -8.75 -7.80 -5.41
CA ASN A 100 -8.37 -8.30 -4.08
C ASN A 100 -6.85 -8.47 -3.97
N ILE A 101 -6.36 -8.48 -2.73
CA ILE A 101 -4.99 -8.93 -2.43
C ILE A 101 -4.93 -10.45 -2.60
N TYR A 102 -3.82 -10.97 -3.13
CA TYR A 102 -3.60 -12.41 -3.30
C TYR A 102 -3.67 -13.16 -1.96
N GLU A 103 -4.00 -14.46 -2.03
CA GLU A 103 -3.84 -15.39 -0.91
C GLU A 103 -2.36 -15.47 -0.49
N ASP A 104 -2.08 -15.75 0.78
CA ASP A 104 -0.75 -15.79 1.41
C ASP A 104 -0.11 -14.43 1.75
N TYR A 105 -0.84 -13.32 1.56
CA TYR A 105 -0.33 -11.96 1.79
C TYR A 105 -1.18 -11.14 2.77
N LEU A 106 -0.50 -10.53 3.73
CA LEU A 106 -1.06 -9.56 4.67
C LEU A 106 -0.30 -8.24 4.52
N ILE A 107 -1.02 -7.12 4.37
CA ILE A 107 -0.39 -5.81 4.19
C ILE A 107 -0.83 -4.87 5.31
N GLY A 108 0.13 -4.31 6.04
CA GLY A 108 -0.10 -3.17 6.92
C GLY A 108 0.22 -1.88 6.18
N LEU A 109 -0.78 -1.04 5.96
CA LEU A 109 -0.69 0.24 5.26
C LEU A 109 -0.76 1.40 6.26
N ALA A 110 0.33 2.16 6.37
CA ALA A 110 0.44 3.34 7.21
C ALA A 110 0.15 4.65 6.45
N GLY A 111 0.26 4.64 5.13
CA GLY A 111 0.11 5.83 4.31
C GLY A 111 0.61 5.66 2.88
N PHE A 112 0.76 6.78 2.19
CA PHE A 112 1.29 6.85 0.83
C PHE A 112 2.32 7.98 0.70
N ALA A 113 3.42 7.72 0.00
CA ALA A 113 4.42 8.73 -0.37
C ALA A 113 4.35 9.00 -1.87
N PHE A 114 4.36 10.28 -2.23
CA PHE A 114 4.66 10.74 -3.58
C PHE A 114 6.17 10.95 -3.67
N LEU A 115 6.81 10.23 -4.59
CA LEU A 115 8.27 10.28 -4.75
C LEU A 115 8.71 11.32 -5.79
N ASP A 116 7.77 11.94 -6.49
CA ASP A 116 8.03 12.99 -7.46
C ASP A 116 7.25 14.25 -7.09
N LYS A 117 7.87 15.40 -7.34
CA LYS A 117 7.25 16.72 -7.13
C LYS A 117 6.06 16.99 -8.05
N SER A 118 6.03 16.36 -9.23
CA SER A 118 4.94 16.53 -10.19
C SER A 118 3.72 15.70 -9.80
N ILE A 119 2.90 16.25 -8.91
CA ILE A 119 1.66 15.62 -8.47
C ILE A 119 0.56 15.98 -9.47
N ASN A 120 0.10 14.97 -10.21
CA ASN A 120 -0.93 15.12 -11.24
C ASN A 120 -2.35 14.83 -10.73
N ILE A 121 -2.53 14.70 -9.40
CA ILE A 121 -3.79 14.34 -8.76
C ILE A 121 -4.20 15.37 -7.71
N SER A 122 -5.49 15.70 -7.62
CA SER A 122 -6.01 16.64 -6.61
C SER A 122 -6.69 15.94 -5.44
N GLU A 123 -7.24 14.75 -5.66
CA GLU A 123 -8.02 14.04 -4.64
C GLU A 123 -7.68 12.56 -4.65
N ILE A 124 -7.71 11.95 -3.47
CA ILE A 124 -7.67 10.49 -3.32
C ILE A 124 -8.85 10.00 -2.49
N LYS A 125 -9.31 8.79 -2.79
CA LYS A 125 -10.34 8.08 -2.02
C LYS A 125 -10.00 6.60 -2.00
N PHE A 126 -10.10 5.96 -0.86
CA PHE A 126 -9.81 4.55 -0.72
C PHE A 126 -11.02 3.77 -0.22
N GLN A 127 -11.10 2.53 -0.69
CA GLN A 127 -12.09 1.56 -0.29
C GLN A 127 -11.38 0.25 0.04
N ILE A 128 -11.68 -0.29 1.21
CA ILE A 128 -11.19 -1.58 1.69
C ILE A 128 -12.41 -2.46 1.89
N SER A 129 -12.63 -3.42 1.01
CA SER A 129 -13.82 -4.27 0.95
C SER A 129 -15.09 -3.39 1.03
N ASP A 130 -15.95 -3.59 2.02
CA ASP A 130 -17.19 -2.82 2.20
C ASP A 130 -16.98 -1.45 2.89
N ARG A 131 -15.77 -1.18 3.40
CA ARG A 131 -15.46 0.05 4.12
C ARG A 131 -14.99 1.12 3.13
N LYS A 132 -15.80 2.16 2.99
CA LYS A 132 -15.47 3.37 2.23
C LYS A 132 -14.88 4.40 3.18
N ILE A 133 -13.66 4.84 2.91
CA ILE A 133 -13.02 5.89 3.70
C ILE A 133 -13.15 7.21 2.94
N GLY A 134 -13.15 8.32 3.69
CA GLY A 134 -13.43 9.67 3.19
C GLY A 134 -12.51 10.08 2.04
N ARG A 135 -12.99 11.02 1.22
CA ARG A 135 -12.15 11.68 0.22
C ARG A 135 -11.15 12.58 0.94
N ILE A 136 -9.89 12.51 0.53
CA ILE A 136 -8.82 13.38 1.01
C ILE A 136 -8.45 14.31 -0.14
N ASN A 137 -8.48 15.62 0.11
CA ASN A 137 -7.95 16.61 -0.83
C ASN A 137 -6.43 16.66 -0.64
N VAL A 138 -5.71 16.51 -1.75
CA VAL A 138 -4.24 16.40 -1.82
C VAL A 138 -3.64 17.65 -2.46
N GLU A 139 -4.43 18.70 -2.75
CA GLU A 139 -3.92 19.97 -3.26
C GLU A 139 -2.89 20.62 -2.34
N GLU A 140 -3.03 20.47 -1.02
CA GLU A 140 -2.03 20.92 -0.05
C GLU A 140 -0.68 20.20 -0.23
N ALA A 141 -0.69 18.94 -0.68
CA ALA A 141 0.52 18.18 -0.94
C ALA A 141 1.35 18.77 -2.09
N MET A 142 0.72 19.50 -3.03
CA MET A 142 1.42 20.13 -4.17
C MET A 142 2.40 21.23 -3.75
N ALA A 143 2.31 21.72 -2.50
CA ALA A 143 3.24 22.68 -1.95
C ALA A 143 4.58 22.04 -1.51
N TYR A 144 4.61 20.72 -1.32
CA TYR A 144 5.75 19.96 -0.82
C TYR A 144 6.59 19.37 -1.96
N GLU A 145 7.84 18.99 -1.67
CA GLU A 145 8.75 18.44 -2.68
C GLU A 145 8.57 16.93 -2.82
N ASN A 146 8.49 16.20 -1.69
CA ASN A 146 8.13 14.79 -1.62
C ASN A 146 7.06 14.58 -0.54
N PRO A 147 5.79 14.87 -0.83
CA PRO A 147 4.75 14.73 0.18
C PRO A 147 4.46 13.26 0.52
N ALA A 148 4.12 13.05 1.78
CA ALA A 148 3.58 11.83 2.32
C ALA A 148 2.25 12.10 3.00
N ILE A 149 1.28 11.23 2.75
CA ILE A 149 0.00 11.17 3.44
C ILE A 149 0.09 10.04 4.44
N ILE A 150 0.10 10.36 5.72
CA ILE A 150 0.18 9.40 6.82
C ILE A 150 -1.18 9.30 7.48
N PHE A 151 -1.66 8.09 7.71
CA PHE A 151 -2.88 7.85 8.46
C PHE A 151 -2.57 7.81 9.96
N GLU A 152 -3.46 8.37 10.77
CA GLU A 152 -3.34 8.28 12.24
C GLU A 152 -3.47 6.83 12.72
N ASP A 153 -4.39 6.09 12.10
CA ASP A 153 -4.60 4.66 12.34
C ASP A 153 -4.13 3.86 11.11
N GLY A 154 -3.16 2.97 11.31
CA GLY A 154 -2.71 2.05 10.27
C GLY A 154 -3.80 1.06 9.86
N LEU A 155 -3.89 0.77 8.56
CA LEU A 155 -4.91 -0.09 7.97
C LEU A 155 -4.32 -1.45 7.63
N ILE A 156 -4.99 -2.53 8.05
CA ILE A 156 -4.58 -3.88 7.70
C ILE A 156 -5.44 -4.39 6.55
N LEU A 157 -4.81 -4.70 5.43
CA LEU A 157 -5.40 -5.42 4.30
C LEU A 157 -5.12 -6.90 4.52
N SER A 158 -6.20 -7.67 4.70
CA SER A 158 -6.11 -9.11 4.88
C SER A 158 -6.07 -9.82 3.53
N GLU A 159 -5.77 -11.12 3.56
CA GLU A 159 -5.91 -11.98 2.39
C GLU A 159 -7.30 -11.84 1.79
N GLU A 160 -7.37 -11.88 0.45
CA GLU A 160 -8.60 -11.78 -0.33
C GLU A 160 -9.45 -10.52 -0.07
N THR A 161 -8.89 -9.53 0.64
CA THR A 161 -9.60 -8.28 0.91
C THR A 161 -9.52 -7.39 -0.32
N GLY A 162 -10.68 -6.90 -0.77
CA GLY A 162 -10.75 -5.92 -1.84
C GLY A 162 -10.06 -4.62 -1.45
N PHE A 163 -9.20 -4.10 -2.32
CA PHE A 163 -8.55 -2.81 -2.13
C PHE A 163 -8.69 -1.98 -3.41
N SER A 164 -9.13 -0.74 -3.29
CA SER A 164 -9.18 0.19 -4.41
C SER A 164 -8.90 1.62 -3.95
N LEU A 165 -7.90 2.23 -4.57
CA LEU A 165 -7.54 3.63 -4.45
C LEU A 165 -7.95 4.36 -5.72
N TYR A 166 -8.88 5.27 -5.56
CA TYR A 166 -9.35 6.18 -6.58
C TYR A 166 -8.64 7.51 -6.44
N ALA A 167 -8.36 8.15 -7.58
CA ALA A 167 -7.85 9.51 -7.62
C ALA A 167 -8.57 10.34 -8.69
N TYR A 168 -8.57 11.65 -8.49
CA TYR A 168 -8.95 12.60 -9.53
C TYR A 168 -7.69 13.14 -10.22
N VAL A 169 -7.50 12.77 -11.48
CA VAL A 169 -6.33 13.13 -12.28
C VAL A 169 -6.57 14.45 -13.00
N LEU A 170 -5.79 15.48 -12.66
CA LEU A 170 -5.88 16.80 -13.27
C LEU A 170 -5.20 16.86 -14.65
N SER A 171 -4.02 16.24 -14.75
CA SER A 171 -3.14 16.28 -15.91
C SER A 171 -2.60 14.90 -16.24
N ARG A 172 -2.28 14.67 -17.51
CA ARG A 172 -1.60 13.44 -17.94
C ARG A 172 -0.12 13.53 -17.59
N GLY A 173 0.47 12.41 -17.22
CA GLY A 173 1.90 12.34 -16.90
C GLY A 173 2.24 11.16 -16.01
N ASP A 174 3.53 11.00 -15.76
CA ASP A 174 4.02 9.97 -14.85
C ASP A 174 3.73 10.34 -13.39
N ILE A 175 3.53 9.31 -12.57
CA ILE A 175 3.38 9.42 -11.13
C ILE A 175 4.10 8.26 -10.45
N ARG A 176 4.80 8.56 -9.34
CA ARG A 176 5.34 7.55 -8.43
C ARG A 176 4.68 7.64 -7.08
N LEU A 177 3.67 6.79 -6.88
CA LEU A 177 2.96 6.64 -5.62
C LEU A 177 3.39 5.33 -4.95
N CYS A 178 4.07 5.45 -3.81
CA CYS A 178 4.58 4.31 -3.05
C CYS A 178 3.81 4.17 -1.73
N PRO A 179 3.15 3.03 -1.46
CA PRO A 179 2.58 2.73 -0.15
C PRO A 179 3.67 2.67 0.93
N ILE A 180 3.38 3.23 2.10
CA ILE A 180 4.23 3.15 3.29
C ILE A 180 3.66 2.08 4.21
N GLY A 181 4.50 1.13 4.62
CA GLY A 181 4.08 0.08 5.54
C GLY A 181 4.87 -1.22 5.39
N PHE A 182 4.24 -2.31 5.79
CA PHE A 182 4.85 -3.64 5.87
C PHE A 182 3.99 -4.67 5.11
N GLN A 183 4.65 -5.69 4.59
CA GLN A 183 4.00 -6.84 3.97
C GLN A 183 4.50 -8.12 4.65
N LEU A 184 3.57 -8.97 5.06
CA LEU A 184 3.86 -10.31 5.53
C LEU A 184 3.51 -11.34 4.45
N ASN A 185 4.37 -12.35 4.34
CA ASN A 185 4.24 -13.44 3.37
C ASN A 185 4.17 -14.78 4.11
N ARG A 186 3.07 -15.52 3.90
CA ARG A 186 2.89 -16.85 4.50
C ARG A 186 3.89 -17.88 3.96
N VAL A 187 4.23 -17.77 2.67
CA VAL A 187 5.14 -18.68 1.96
C VAL A 187 6.44 -17.96 1.61
N PRO A 188 7.57 -18.31 2.27
CA PRO A 188 8.90 -17.70 2.02
C PRO A 188 9.32 -17.70 0.54
N ASN A 189 9.06 -18.81 -0.15
CA ASN A 189 9.64 -19.08 -1.46
C ASN A 189 9.00 -18.28 -2.61
N LYS A 190 7.83 -17.66 -2.40
CA LYS A 190 7.15 -16.87 -3.44
C LYS A 190 7.84 -15.53 -3.69
N LEU A 191 8.59 -14.99 -2.71
CA LEU A 191 9.18 -13.65 -2.78
C LEU A 191 10.54 -13.45 -2.11
N MET A 192 10.94 -14.29 -1.15
CA MET A 192 12.02 -13.95 -0.21
C MET A 192 13.29 -14.80 -0.37
N THR A 193 13.17 -16.09 -0.68
CA THR A 193 14.29 -17.02 -0.52
C THR A 193 14.79 -17.68 -1.80
N THR A 194 13.94 -17.91 -2.81
CA THR A 194 14.31 -18.80 -3.93
C THR A 194 13.99 -18.31 -5.34
N ASN A 195 12.89 -17.58 -5.57
CA ASN A 195 12.46 -17.20 -6.93
C ASN A 195 12.06 -15.73 -7.04
N THR A 196 13.02 -14.87 -7.34
CA THR A 196 12.74 -13.47 -7.72
C THR A 196 11.96 -13.45 -9.04
N GLY A 197 10.76 -12.85 -9.05
CA GLY A 197 9.94 -12.71 -10.27
C GLY A 197 9.01 -13.89 -10.58
N ALA A 198 8.80 -14.82 -9.64
CA ALA A 198 7.72 -15.79 -9.76
C ALA A 198 6.35 -15.08 -9.81
N ALA A 199 5.47 -15.55 -10.68
CA ALA A 199 4.11 -15.04 -10.75
C ALA A 199 3.42 -15.21 -9.39
N LEU A 200 2.83 -14.12 -8.90
CA LEU A 200 1.97 -14.16 -7.72
C LEU A 200 0.67 -14.84 -8.15
N THR A 201 0.50 -16.08 -7.70
CA THR A 201 -0.69 -16.90 -7.90
C THR A 201 -1.22 -17.33 -6.56
#